data_AF-A0A6G0IYZ8-F1
#
_entry.id   AF-A0A6G0IYZ8-F1
#
_cell.length_a   1.000
_cell.length_b   1.000
_cell.length_c   1.000
_cell.angle_alpha   90.00
_cell.angle_beta   90.00
_cell.angle_gamma   90.00
#
_symmetry.space_group_name_H-M   'P 1'
#
loop_
_entity.id
_entity.type
_entity.pdbx_description
1 polymer ?
#
loop_
_entity_poly.entity_id
_entity_poly.type
_entity_poly.pdbx_seq_one_letter_code
_entity_poly.pdbx_strand_id
1 'polypeptide(L)'
;MNTYEEYEEEELNDYIIQLSIQDSCQDAFLKSAASLAPVTDENLRVLAAIEQGDIWVLREMLRHTFAFRESDSRGWLPIHRAASQPVLEVLETVLRLAAQGFSLEERTVVGGETPLTLAVKAGLVQNVKSLLQYGASPHNTNSKNESPLLLW
;
A
#
# COMPACT_ATOMS: atom_id res chain seq x y z
N MET A 1 -6.68 -46.50 -33.04
CA MET A 1 -6.68 -46.47 -31.57
C MET A 1 -5.26 -46.10 -31.14
N ASN A 2 -4.99 -45.00 -30.45
CA ASN A 2 -5.90 -44.17 -29.67
C ASN A 2 -5.40 -42.71 -29.67
N THR A 3 -5.94 -41.85 -30.55
CA THR A 3 -5.69 -40.40 -30.60
C THR A 3 -6.34 -39.65 -29.43
N TYR A 4 -6.64 -40.36 -28.33
CA TYR A 4 -7.26 -39.86 -27.11
C TYR A 4 -6.30 -39.91 -25.92
N GLU A 5 -5.20 -40.67 -26.01
CA GLU A 5 -4.21 -40.79 -24.93
C GLU A 5 -3.12 -39.69 -24.99
N GLU A 6 -2.80 -39.17 -26.17
CA GLU A 6 -1.83 -38.06 -26.33
C GLU A 6 -2.41 -36.67 -25.98
N TYR A 7 -3.74 -36.51 -26.00
CA TYR A 7 -4.40 -35.22 -25.69
C TYR A 7 -4.58 -34.99 -24.18
N GLU A 8 -4.68 -36.06 -23.38
CA GLU A 8 -4.84 -35.94 -21.91
C GLU A 8 -3.52 -35.61 -21.20
N GLU A 9 -2.36 -36.00 -21.77
CA GLU A 9 -1.04 -35.70 -21.19
C GLU A 9 -0.63 -34.22 -21.36
N GLU A 10 -1.01 -33.56 -22.46
CA GLU A 10 -0.74 -32.13 -22.67
C GLU A 10 -1.59 -31.25 -21.75
N GLU A 11 -2.88 -31.55 -21.56
CA GLU A 11 -3.75 -30.82 -20.61
C GLU A 11 -3.30 -31.01 -19.15
N LEU A 12 -2.83 -32.22 -18.80
CA LEU A 12 -2.30 -32.52 -17.47
C LEU A 12 -1.00 -31.73 -17.21
N ASN A 13 -0.12 -31.60 -18.21
CA ASN A 13 1.12 -30.84 -18.09
C ASN A 13 0.85 -29.33 -17.97
N ASP A 14 -0.08 -28.78 -18.75
CA ASP A 14 -0.49 -27.38 -18.62
C ASP A 14 -1.13 -27.11 -17.25
N TYR A 15 -1.92 -28.06 -16.73
CA TYR A 15 -2.48 -27.97 -15.38
C TYR A 15 -1.39 -28.02 -14.29
N ILE A 16 -0.39 -28.89 -14.42
CA ILE A 16 0.75 -28.97 -13.48
C ILE A 16 1.61 -27.70 -13.55
N ILE A 17 1.82 -27.14 -14.74
CA ILE A 17 2.55 -25.87 -14.92
C ILE A 17 1.76 -24.72 -14.28
N GLN A 18 0.44 -24.64 -14.50
CA GLN A 18 -0.42 -23.65 -13.84
C GLN A 18 -0.42 -23.82 -12.33
N LEU A 19 -0.52 -25.05 -11.80
CA LEU A 19 -0.43 -25.32 -10.37
C LEU A 19 0.93 -24.90 -9.82
N SER A 20 2.03 -25.18 -10.52
CA SER A 20 3.39 -24.84 -10.09
C SER A 20 3.63 -23.33 -10.07
N ILE A 21 3.08 -22.60 -11.05
CA ILE A 21 3.09 -21.13 -11.08
C ILE A 21 2.24 -20.59 -9.92
N GLN A 22 1.06 -21.16 -9.69
CA GLN A 22 0.15 -20.74 -8.63
C GLN A 22 0.72 -21.02 -7.22
N ASP A 23 1.38 -22.16 -7.04
CA ASP A 23 2.03 -22.55 -5.78
C ASP A 23 3.31 -21.74 -5.53
N SER A 24 4.06 -21.37 -6.59
CA SER A 24 5.16 -20.41 -6.51
C SER A 24 4.67 -19.00 -6.15
N CYS A 25 3.53 -18.55 -6.67
CA CYS A 25 2.87 -17.31 -6.26
C CYS A 25 2.38 -17.37 -4.80
N GLN A 26 1.90 -18.54 -4.34
CA GLN A 26 1.46 -18.76 -2.96
C GLN A 26 2.64 -18.74 -1.98
N ASP A 27 3.79 -19.32 -2.34
CA ASP A 27 4.99 -19.32 -1.50
C ASP A 27 5.63 -17.92 -1.42
N ALA A 28 5.58 -17.14 -2.49
CA ALA A 28 5.94 -15.72 -2.45
C ALA A 28 4.97 -14.90 -1.57
N PHE A 29 3.67 -15.23 -1.60
CA PHE A 29 2.65 -14.62 -0.75
C PHE A 29 2.83 -15.00 0.73
N LEU A 30 3.18 -16.25 1.04
CA LEU A 30 3.46 -16.73 2.40
C LEU A 30 4.80 -16.18 2.94
N LYS A 31 5.83 -16.02 2.08
CA LYS A 31 7.06 -15.30 2.44
C LYS A 31 6.82 -13.82 2.70
N SER A 32 5.90 -13.20 1.96
CA SER A 32 5.48 -11.80 2.20
C SER A 32 4.66 -11.68 3.50
N ALA A 33 3.74 -12.60 3.75
CA ALA A 33 2.94 -12.67 4.97
C ALA A 33 3.81 -12.93 6.23
N ALA A 34 4.85 -13.76 6.10
CA ALA A 34 5.82 -14.04 7.15
C ALA A 34 6.85 -12.90 7.34
N SER A 35 6.92 -11.93 6.43
CA SER A 35 7.79 -10.75 6.51
C SER A 35 7.09 -9.52 7.12
N LEU A 36 5.81 -9.62 7.51
CA LEU A 36 5.18 -8.56 8.31
C LEU A 36 5.88 -8.53 9.67
N ALA A 37 6.77 -7.54 9.84
CA ALA A 37 7.34 -7.20 11.12
C ALA A 37 6.22 -7.06 12.17
N PRO A 38 6.43 -7.47 13.43
CA PRO A 38 5.42 -7.29 14.46
C PRO A 38 5.06 -5.82 14.55
N VAL A 39 3.79 -5.50 14.28
CA VAL A 39 3.25 -4.15 14.42
C VAL A 39 3.45 -3.72 15.87
N THR A 40 4.13 -2.60 16.09
CA THR A 40 4.36 -2.07 17.45
C THR A 40 3.09 -1.47 18.05
N ASP A 41 3.02 -1.42 19.38
CA ASP A 41 1.92 -0.75 20.09
C ASP A 41 1.83 0.73 19.69
N GLU A 42 2.97 1.37 19.41
CA GLU A 42 3.05 2.73 18.88
C GLU A 42 2.45 2.84 17.48
N ASN A 43 2.75 1.92 16.56
CA ASN A 43 2.13 1.91 15.23
C ASN A 43 0.63 1.70 15.31
N LEU A 44 0.15 0.77 16.14
CA LEU A 44 -1.29 0.57 16.36
C LEU A 44 -1.96 1.85 16.85
N ARG A 45 -1.32 2.58 17.76
CA ARG A 45 -1.84 3.86 18.25
C ARG A 45 -1.87 4.94 17.15
N VAL A 46 -0.82 5.04 16.33
CA VAL A 46 -0.78 5.94 15.17
C VAL A 46 -1.90 5.62 14.19
N LEU A 47 -2.08 4.35 13.85
CA LEU A 47 -3.12 3.90 12.93
C LEU A 47 -4.52 4.21 13.48
N ALA A 48 -4.77 3.93 14.77
CA ALA A 48 -6.04 4.25 15.41
C ALA A 48 -6.32 5.75 15.43
N ALA A 49 -5.31 6.59 15.71
CA ALA A 49 -5.45 8.05 15.67
C ALA A 49 -5.77 8.55 14.26
N ILE A 50 -5.14 7.98 13.23
CA ILE A 50 -5.46 8.29 11.83
C ILE A 50 -6.92 7.89 11.54
N GLU A 51 -7.31 6.66 11.82
CA GLU A 51 -8.67 6.17 11.56
C GLU A 51 -9.76 7.01 12.24
N GLN A 52 -9.51 7.45 13.47
CA GLN A 52 -10.46 8.27 14.24
C GLN A 52 -10.39 9.77 13.89
N GLY A 53 -9.35 10.19 13.16
CA GLY A 53 -9.09 11.61 12.91
C GLY A 53 -8.61 12.38 14.13
N ASP A 54 -8.04 11.70 15.13
CA ASP A 54 -7.53 12.33 16.36
C ASP A 54 -6.18 13.00 16.10
N ILE A 55 -6.25 14.27 15.73
CA ILE A 55 -5.08 15.10 15.45
C ILE A 55 -4.21 15.29 16.70
N TRP A 56 -4.81 15.34 17.90
CA TRP A 56 -4.06 15.62 19.12
C TRP A 56 -3.13 14.44 19.45
N VAL A 57 -3.69 13.23 19.46
CA VAL A 57 -2.90 12.00 19.64
C VAL A 57 -1.87 11.85 18.52
N LEU A 58 -2.27 12.12 17.28
CA LEU A 58 -1.36 12.00 16.14
C LEU A 58 -0.17 12.97 16.23
N ARG A 59 -0.38 14.21 16.71
CA ARG A 59 0.69 15.19 16.94
C ARG A 59 1.65 14.76 18.04
N GLU A 60 1.15 14.21 19.14
CA GLU A 60 2.00 13.64 20.20
C GLU A 60 2.87 12.49 19.66
N MET A 61 2.29 11.65 18.80
CA MET A 61 3.01 10.52 18.20
C MET A 61 4.09 10.92 17.19
N LEU A 62 4.13 12.15 16.68
CA LEU A 62 5.17 12.61 15.72
C LEU A 62 6.60 12.45 16.25
N ARG A 63 6.78 12.36 17.57
CA ARG A 63 8.08 12.10 18.22
C ARG A 63 8.55 10.65 18.01
N HIS A 64 7.63 9.74 17.73
CA HIS A 64 7.86 8.31 17.48
C HIS A 64 7.93 8.02 15.97
N THR A 65 8.92 8.60 15.30
CA THR A 65 9.02 8.56 13.82
C THR A 65 9.11 7.14 13.24
N PHE A 66 9.65 6.18 14.00
CA PHE A 66 9.71 4.78 13.60
C PHE A 66 8.32 4.16 13.40
N ALA A 67 7.36 4.48 14.27
CA ALA A 67 5.99 3.99 14.19
C ALA A 67 5.29 4.38 12.88
N PHE A 68 5.73 5.48 12.23
CA PHE A 68 5.19 5.89 10.93
C PHE A 68 5.74 5.09 9.75
N ARG A 69 6.86 4.38 9.92
CA ARG A 69 7.52 3.54 8.89
C ARG A 69 7.06 2.09 8.91
N GLU A 70 6.26 1.72 9.89
CA GLU A 70 5.70 0.37 10.00
C GLU A 70 4.40 0.26 9.20
N SER A 71 4.25 -0.83 8.47
CA SER A 71 3.02 -1.13 7.73
C SER A 71 2.04 -1.88 8.61
N ASP A 72 0.76 -1.65 8.36
CA ASP A 72 -0.33 -2.42 8.98
C ASP A 72 -0.43 -3.84 8.42
N SER A 73 -1.43 -4.60 8.88
CA SER A 73 -1.71 -5.97 8.40
C SER A 73 -2.06 -6.08 6.91
N ARG A 74 -2.36 -4.97 6.24
CA ARG A 74 -2.59 -4.89 4.78
C ARG A 74 -1.35 -4.44 4.01
N GLY A 75 -0.23 -4.23 4.70
CA GLY A 75 0.99 -3.70 4.12
C GLY A 75 0.90 -2.21 3.80
N TRP A 76 0.04 -1.46 4.49
CA TRP A 76 -0.11 -0.02 4.32
C TRP A 76 0.61 0.73 5.42
N LEU A 77 1.53 1.61 5.04
CA LEU A 77 2.05 2.65 5.92
C LEU A 77 0.96 3.63 6.38
N PRO A 78 1.13 4.27 7.54
CA PRO A 78 0.31 5.38 8.02
C PRO A 78 0.01 6.46 6.99
N ILE A 79 0.97 6.79 6.12
CA ILE A 79 0.73 7.78 5.05
C ILE A 79 -0.30 7.32 4.01
N HIS A 80 -0.36 6.02 3.68
CA HIS A 80 -1.39 5.47 2.79
C HIS A 80 -2.78 5.56 3.43
N ARG A 81 -2.87 5.27 4.72
CA ARG A 81 -4.11 5.41 5.51
C ARG A 81 -4.56 6.87 5.56
N ALA A 82 -3.64 7.78 5.83
CA ALA A 82 -3.94 9.21 5.88
C ALA A 82 -4.38 9.77 4.52
N ALA A 83 -3.76 9.34 3.42
CA ALA A 83 -4.09 9.80 2.08
C ALA A 83 -5.47 9.33 1.60
N SER A 84 -5.92 8.15 2.04
CA SER A 84 -7.18 7.52 1.64
C SER A 84 -8.40 7.94 2.47
N GLN A 85 -8.25 8.85 3.43
CA GLN A 85 -9.32 9.29 4.31
C GLN A 85 -9.65 10.78 4.17
N PRO A 86 -10.90 11.21 4.43
CA PRO A 86 -11.36 12.55 4.08
C PRO A 86 -10.86 13.68 5.01
N VAL A 87 -10.29 13.38 6.18
CA VAL A 87 -9.83 14.40 7.11
C VAL A 87 -8.45 14.91 6.68
N LEU A 88 -8.44 16.02 5.93
CA LEU A 88 -7.22 16.63 5.38
C LEU A 88 -6.15 16.90 6.45
N GLU A 89 -6.55 17.36 7.64
CA GLU A 89 -5.61 17.71 8.71
C GLU A 89 -4.82 16.48 9.21
N VAL A 90 -5.39 15.27 9.11
CA VAL A 90 -4.66 14.02 9.40
C VAL A 90 -3.52 13.85 8.41
N LEU A 91 -3.81 13.95 7.13
CA LEU A 91 -2.81 13.86 6.07
C LEU A 91 -1.73 14.92 6.23
N GLU A 92 -2.10 16.19 6.40
CA GLU A 92 -1.13 17.28 6.62
C GLU A 92 -0.26 17.03 7.85
N THR A 93 -0.84 16.47 8.91
CA THR A 93 -0.09 16.12 10.13
C THR A 93 0.94 15.04 9.86
N VAL A 94 0.59 13.99 9.11
CA VAL A 94 1.53 12.92 8.71
C VAL A 94 2.58 13.46 7.74
N LEU A 95 2.20 14.31 6.78
CA LEU A 95 3.11 14.90 5.79
C LEU A 95 4.20 15.78 6.39
N ARG A 96 4.00 16.34 7.59
CA ARG A 96 5.07 17.02 8.32
C ARG A 96 6.29 16.12 8.58
N LEU A 97 6.12 14.80 8.61
CA LEU A 97 7.24 13.86 8.71
C LEU A 97 8.02 13.73 7.40
N ALA A 98 7.45 14.07 6.25
CA ALA A 98 8.17 14.06 4.97
C ALA A 98 9.38 15.00 4.98
N ALA A 99 9.28 16.13 5.69
CA ALA A 99 10.41 17.02 5.95
C ALA A 99 11.58 16.36 6.72
N GLN A 100 11.34 15.21 7.35
CA GLN A 100 12.33 14.42 8.09
C GLN A 100 12.86 13.24 7.27
N GLY A 101 12.69 13.25 5.95
CA GLY A 101 13.17 12.20 5.05
C GLY A 101 12.20 11.03 4.90
N PHE A 102 10.89 11.26 5.07
CA PHE A 102 9.87 10.27 4.77
C PHE A 102 9.53 10.32 3.28
N SER A 103 9.60 9.16 2.61
CA SER A 103 9.28 9.07 1.18
C SER A 103 7.77 9.13 0.95
N LEU A 104 7.34 9.98 0.02
CA LEU A 104 5.94 10.05 -0.45
C LEU A 104 5.66 9.04 -1.58
N GLU A 105 6.68 8.31 -2.00
CA GLU A 105 6.64 7.39 -3.15
C GLU A 105 6.65 5.93 -2.71
N GLU A 106 6.55 5.68 -1.41
CA GLU A 106 6.36 4.33 -0.88
C GLU A 106 5.11 3.71 -1.49
N ARG A 107 5.21 2.42 -1.78
CA ARG A 107 4.15 1.66 -2.42
C ARG A 107 3.54 0.69 -1.42
N THR A 108 2.21 0.55 -1.45
CA THR A 108 1.54 -0.49 -0.67
C THR A 108 2.01 -1.88 -1.11
N VAL A 109 2.12 -2.81 -0.16
CA VAL A 109 2.54 -4.20 -0.47
C VAL A 109 1.60 -4.83 -1.50
N VAL A 110 0.29 -4.61 -1.35
CA VAL A 110 -0.73 -5.10 -2.28
C VAL A 110 -1.08 -3.99 -3.26
N GLY A 111 -0.95 -4.26 -4.56
CA GLY A 111 -1.33 -3.34 -5.65
C GLY A 111 -0.33 -2.21 -5.94
N GLY A 112 0.68 -2.02 -5.07
CA GLY A 112 1.73 -1.03 -5.28
C GLY A 112 1.26 0.42 -5.33
N GLU A 113 0.15 0.74 -4.67
CA GLU A 113 -0.44 2.07 -4.69
C GLU A 113 0.46 3.05 -3.94
N THR A 114 0.61 4.26 -4.47
CA THR A 114 1.25 5.36 -3.74
C THR A 114 0.20 6.11 -2.92
N PRO A 115 0.60 6.93 -1.92
CA PRO A 115 -0.33 7.83 -1.24
C PRO A 115 -1.15 8.67 -2.23
N LEU A 116 -0.52 9.13 -3.31
CA LEU A 116 -1.18 9.95 -4.33
C LEU A 116 -2.20 9.15 -5.14
N THR A 117 -1.89 7.92 -5.58
CA THR A 117 -2.90 7.11 -6.30
C THR A 117 -4.09 6.77 -5.40
N LEU A 118 -3.87 6.50 -4.11
CA LEU A 118 -4.96 6.26 -3.15
C LEU A 118 -5.87 7.48 -2.98
N ALA A 119 -5.30 8.68 -2.83
CA ALA A 119 -6.07 9.92 -2.70
C ALA A 119 -6.91 10.21 -3.96
N VAL A 120 -6.36 9.93 -5.15
CA VAL A 120 -7.07 10.08 -6.43
C VAL A 120 -8.22 9.07 -6.53
N LYS A 121 -7.97 7.78 -6.26
CA LYS A 121 -9.02 6.73 -6.29
C LYS A 121 -10.14 6.99 -5.28
N ALA A 122 -9.83 7.65 -4.16
CA ALA A 122 -10.80 8.06 -3.16
C ALA A 122 -11.57 9.35 -3.52
N GLY A 123 -11.20 10.05 -4.61
CA GLY A 123 -11.82 11.30 -5.03
C GLY A 123 -11.50 12.49 -4.11
N LEU A 124 -10.43 12.41 -3.30
CA LEU A 124 -10.10 13.37 -2.26
C LEU A 124 -9.24 14.50 -2.82
N VAL A 125 -9.88 15.43 -3.54
CA VAL A 125 -9.21 16.53 -4.26
C VAL A 125 -8.25 17.34 -3.39
N GLN A 126 -8.61 17.62 -2.13
CA GLN A 126 -7.73 18.39 -1.24
C GLN A 126 -6.49 17.58 -0.83
N ASN A 127 -6.66 16.28 -0.56
CA ASN A 127 -5.53 15.39 -0.24
C ASN A 127 -4.56 15.29 -1.43
N VAL A 128 -5.09 15.17 -2.64
CA VAL A 128 -4.30 15.18 -3.89
C VAL A 128 -3.48 16.47 -3.99
N LYS A 129 -4.11 17.63 -3.77
CA LYS A 129 -3.41 18.92 -3.81
C LYS A 129 -2.30 19.00 -2.76
N SER A 130 -2.57 18.61 -1.52
CA SER A 130 -1.55 18.65 -0.46
C SER A 130 -0.40 17.69 -0.75
N LEU A 131 -0.66 16.47 -1.22
CA LEU A 131 0.41 15.53 -1.61
C LEU A 131 1.31 16.10 -2.71
N LEU A 132 0.72 16.71 -3.75
CA LEU A 132 1.47 17.36 -4.82
C LEU A 132 2.30 18.57 -4.32
N GLN A 133 1.74 19.37 -3.41
CA GLN A 133 2.46 20.50 -2.80
C GLN A 133 3.67 20.05 -1.97
N TYR A 134 3.57 18.88 -1.33
CA TYR A 134 4.68 18.27 -0.59
C TYR A 134 5.67 17.50 -1.48
N GLY A 135 5.45 17.49 -2.81
CA GLY A 135 6.40 16.96 -3.79
C GLY A 135 6.12 15.53 -4.25
N ALA A 136 4.93 14.97 -3.99
CA ALA A 136 4.56 13.66 -4.52
C ALA A 136 4.53 13.69 -6.07
N SER A 137 5.09 12.68 -6.71
CA SER A 137 5.18 12.59 -8.16
C SER A 137 3.85 12.16 -8.79
N PRO A 138 3.24 12.96 -9.68
CA PRO A 138 2.03 12.57 -10.41
C PRO A 138 2.30 11.50 -11.49
N HIS A 139 3.56 11.17 -11.75
CA HIS A 139 3.97 10.21 -12.77
C HIS A 139 4.24 8.81 -12.21
N ASN A 140 4.37 8.68 -10.89
CA ASN A 140 4.72 7.41 -10.28
C ASN A 140 3.53 6.46 -10.35
N THR A 141 3.73 5.34 -11.05
CA THR A 141 2.69 4.36 -11.27
C THR A 141 2.58 3.37 -10.11
N ASN A 142 1.38 2.83 -9.93
CA ASN A 142 1.17 1.65 -9.09
C ASN A 142 1.64 0.36 -9.79
N SER A 143 1.45 -0.81 -9.16
CA SER A 143 1.84 -2.10 -9.77
C SER A 143 1.07 -2.45 -11.05
N LYS A 144 -0.04 -1.78 -11.34
CA LYS A 144 -0.81 -1.93 -12.58
C LYS A 144 -0.36 -0.97 -13.69
N ASN A 145 0.74 -0.24 -13.50
CA ASN A 145 1.18 0.83 -14.38
C ASN A 145 0.19 2.00 -14.51
N GLU A 146 -0.71 2.16 -13.54
CA GLU A 146 -1.65 3.28 -13.50
C GLU A 146 -0.96 4.46 -12.81
N SER A 147 -0.80 5.58 -13.50
CA SER A 147 -0.32 6.82 -12.87
C SER A 147 -1.50 7.56 -12.24
N PRO A 148 -1.27 8.38 -11.21
CA PRO A 148 -2.30 9.24 -10.63
C PRO A 148 -3.07 10.08 -11.67
N LEU A 149 -2.43 10.46 -12.77
CA LEU A 149 -3.05 11.22 -13.86
C LEU A 149 -4.02 10.39 -14.72
N LEU A 150 -3.88 9.07 -14.73
CA LEU A 150 -4.72 8.15 -15.49
C LEU A 150 -5.89 7.58 -14.67
N LEU A 151 -5.89 7.82 -13.37
CA LEU A 151 -6.96 7.45 -12.44
C LEU A 151 -7.92 8.65 -12.34
N TRP A 152 -9.09 8.58 -12.96
CA TRP A 152 -10.12 9.63 -12.91
C TRP A 152 -11.51 9.03 -13.00
#